data_AF-A0A9P2ZZY3-F1
#
_entry.id   AF-A0A9P2ZZY3-F1
#
_cell.length_a   1.000
_cell.length_b   1.000
_cell.length_c   1.000
_cell.angle_alpha   90.00
_cell.angle_beta   90.00
_cell.angle_gamma   90.00
#
_symmetry.space_group_name_H-M   'P 1'
#
loop_
_entity.id
_entity.type
_entity.pdbx_description
1 polymer ?
#
loop_
_entity_poly.entity_id
_entity_poly.type
_entity_poly.pdbx_seq_one_letter_code
_entity_poly.pdbx_strand_id
1 'polypeptide(L)'
;MSSSNPPWVSAWKKHLDGKEKDPKYNVYALSTLSTEGLPKVRHVIHRALTPSNIFVITTDMRMQKSFHLAHNPTMEIAWWLDPAGVQFRISGKAFPFPNQSTPEGSTRVEDALRQLRTQGEDSEPGWWEKERMRVWKEGMSGHLRASFARPPPGKPLDEVSEPDTWPTRLDAESDDPEEKKQIESALKNFALVAIQVDAFEYLELAETPNRRTQWIRQDDGSWEERKVAP
;
A
#
# COMPACT_ATOMS: atom_id res chain seq x y z
N MET A 1 -19.02 -16.87 -13.59
CA MET A 1 -19.59 -15.59 -14.08
C MET A 1 -18.41 -14.72 -14.48
N SER A 2 -18.42 -14.14 -15.68
CA SER A 2 -17.36 -13.22 -16.14
C SER A 2 -17.22 -12.10 -15.10
N SER A 3 -16.09 -12.03 -14.40
CA SER A 3 -15.86 -11.01 -13.38
C SER A 3 -15.58 -9.68 -14.08
N SER A 4 -16.64 -8.92 -14.40
CA SER A 4 -16.49 -7.52 -14.78
C SER A 4 -15.78 -6.80 -13.64
N ASN A 5 -14.73 -6.03 -13.96
CA ASN A 5 -14.04 -5.21 -12.97
C ASN A 5 -15.04 -4.29 -12.24
N PRO A 6 -14.79 -3.98 -10.96
CA PRO A 6 -15.53 -2.93 -10.26
C PRO A 6 -15.59 -1.63 -11.08
N PRO A 7 -16.71 -0.90 -11.07
CA PRO A 7 -16.89 0.28 -11.92
C PRO A 7 -15.85 1.38 -11.64
N TRP A 8 -15.40 1.52 -10.40
CA TRP A 8 -14.36 2.48 -10.02
C TRP A 8 -13.00 2.20 -10.69
N VAL A 9 -12.70 0.96 -11.09
CA VAL A 9 -11.43 0.61 -11.75
C VAL A 9 -11.30 1.36 -13.07
N SER A 10 -12.40 1.48 -13.84
CA SER A 10 -12.41 2.25 -15.09
C SER A 10 -12.16 3.73 -14.84
N ALA A 11 -12.73 4.31 -13.79
CA ALA A 11 -12.51 5.70 -13.40
C ALA A 11 -11.06 5.95 -12.95
N TRP A 12 -10.47 5.01 -12.20
CA TRP A 12 -9.07 5.06 -11.80
C TRP A 12 -8.13 4.97 -13.01
N LYS A 13 -8.33 3.98 -13.90
CA LYS A 13 -7.52 3.80 -15.12
C LYS A 13 -7.58 4.99 -16.06
N LYS A 14 -8.74 5.66 -16.19
CA LYS A 14 -8.90 6.88 -17.00
C LYS A 14 -7.78 7.91 -16.74
N HIS A 15 -7.31 8.01 -15.49
CA HIS A 15 -6.31 9.01 -15.09
C HIS A 15 -4.90 8.46 -14.92
N LEU A 16 -4.78 7.19 -14.57
CA LEU A 16 -3.53 6.60 -14.09
C LEU A 16 -2.94 5.51 -14.98
N ASP A 17 -3.67 5.02 -15.99
CA ASP A 17 -3.16 4.00 -16.92
C ASP A 17 -1.87 4.48 -17.60
N GLY A 18 -0.78 3.74 -17.40
CA GLY A 18 0.56 4.09 -17.88
C GLY A 18 1.29 5.18 -17.08
N LYS A 19 0.69 5.75 -16.02
CA LYS A 19 1.26 6.79 -15.15
C LYS A 19 1.37 6.36 -13.68
N GLU A 20 1.00 5.12 -13.37
CA GLU A 20 0.90 4.58 -12.01
C GLU A 20 2.23 4.65 -11.24
N LYS A 21 3.35 4.66 -11.97
CA LYS A 21 4.71 4.73 -11.41
C LYS A 21 5.30 6.13 -11.43
N ASP A 22 4.67 7.11 -12.07
CA ASP A 22 5.17 8.49 -12.13
C ASP A 22 5.06 9.13 -10.73
N PRO A 23 6.17 9.63 -10.15
CA PRO A 23 6.20 10.30 -8.84
C PRO A 23 5.21 11.46 -8.68
N LYS A 24 4.75 12.05 -9.78
CA LYS A 24 3.74 13.12 -9.77
C LYS A 24 2.34 12.61 -9.41
N TYR A 25 2.07 11.33 -9.62
CA TYR A 25 0.74 10.75 -9.45
C TYR A 25 0.71 9.61 -8.45
N ASN A 26 1.83 8.92 -8.19
CA ASN A 26 1.84 7.69 -7.41
C ASN A 26 1.84 7.88 -5.88
N VAL A 27 1.69 9.12 -5.39
CA VAL A 27 1.68 9.43 -3.95
C VAL A 27 0.29 9.86 -3.51
N TYR A 28 -0.18 9.30 -2.40
CA TYR A 28 -1.45 9.68 -1.78
C TYR A 28 -1.39 9.63 -0.25
N ALA A 29 -2.31 10.35 0.40
CA ALA A 29 -2.43 10.36 1.84
C ALA A 29 -3.24 9.14 2.32
N LEU A 30 -2.68 8.38 3.25
CA LEU A 30 -3.32 7.24 3.91
C LEU A 30 -3.63 7.59 5.37
N SER A 31 -4.90 7.56 5.75
CA SER A 31 -5.38 7.64 7.12
C SER A 31 -5.51 6.25 7.74
N THR A 32 -5.09 6.09 8.99
CA THR A 32 -5.30 4.88 9.81
C THR A 32 -5.71 5.30 11.23
N LEU A 33 -6.18 4.35 12.05
CA LEU A 33 -6.51 4.60 13.44
C LEU A 33 -5.38 4.13 14.37
N SER A 34 -4.99 4.94 15.34
CA SER A 34 -4.08 4.50 16.40
C SER A 34 -4.75 3.44 17.30
N THR A 35 -3.99 2.87 18.22
CA THR A 35 -4.49 1.92 19.23
C THR A 35 -5.56 2.52 20.15
N GLU A 36 -5.60 3.84 20.26
CA GLU A 36 -6.62 4.60 21.01
C GLU A 36 -7.81 5.02 20.11
N GLY A 37 -7.82 4.61 18.84
CA GLY A 37 -8.86 5.00 17.87
C GLY A 37 -8.71 6.42 17.31
N LEU A 38 -7.55 7.06 17.47
CA LEU A 38 -7.32 8.41 16.94
C LEU A 38 -6.86 8.38 15.48
N PRO A 39 -7.36 9.27 14.61
CA PRO A 39 -6.94 9.32 13.23
C PRO A 39 -5.47 9.74 13.12
N LYS A 40 -4.74 9.08 12.21
CA LYS A 40 -3.33 9.33 11.91
C LYS A 40 -3.15 9.29 10.40
N VAL A 41 -2.42 10.25 9.84
CA VAL A 41 -2.26 10.39 8.38
C VAL A 41 -0.79 10.52 7.99
N ARG A 42 -0.44 10.02 6.80
CA ARG A 42 0.86 10.20 6.14
C ARG A 42 0.74 9.92 4.64
N HIS A 43 1.70 10.40 3.87
CA HIS A 43 1.84 10.02 2.46
C HIS A 43 2.42 8.61 2.31
N VAL A 44 1.95 7.89 1.30
CA VAL A 44 2.44 6.56 0.90
C VAL A 44 2.56 6.51 -0.62
N ILE A 45 3.38 5.57 -1.12
CA ILE A 45 3.64 5.40 -2.56
C ILE A 45 2.85 4.18 -3.05
N HIS A 46 2.00 4.39 -4.05
CA HIS A 46 1.34 3.35 -4.84
C HIS A 46 2.37 2.48 -5.56
N ARG A 47 2.20 1.16 -5.49
CA ARG A 47 3.12 0.19 -6.11
C ARG A 47 2.47 -0.64 -7.20
N ALA A 48 1.24 -1.08 -6.98
CA ALA A 48 0.52 -1.92 -7.93
C ALA A 48 -0.98 -1.93 -7.63
N LEU A 49 -1.74 -2.42 -8.60
CA LEU A 49 -3.08 -2.93 -8.45
C LEU A 49 -3.04 -4.42 -8.82
N THR A 50 -3.44 -5.30 -7.90
CA THR A 50 -3.40 -6.76 -8.15
C THR A 50 -4.51 -7.20 -9.12
N PRO A 51 -4.48 -8.44 -9.65
CA PRO A 51 -5.56 -8.97 -10.48
C PRO A 51 -6.95 -8.89 -9.82
N SER A 52 -7.02 -9.02 -8.49
CA SER A 52 -8.26 -8.85 -7.71
C SER A 52 -8.59 -7.40 -7.34
N ASN A 53 -7.95 -6.42 -7.98
CA ASN A 53 -8.14 -4.99 -7.75
C ASN A 53 -7.81 -4.54 -6.31
N ILE A 54 -6.81 -5.19 -5.70
CA ILE A 54 -6.26 -4.79 -4.40
C ILE A 54 -5.13 -3.79 -4.63
N PHE A 55 -5.17 -2.62 -3.98
CA PHE A 55 -4.06 -1.67 -4.07
C PHE A 55 -2.88 -2.16 -3.23
N VAL A 56 -1.67 -1.96 -3.72
CA VAL A 56 -0.44 -2.34 -3.02
C VAL A 56 0.40 -1.10 -2.73
N ILE A 57 0.84 -0.97 -1.49
CA ILE A 57 1.89 -0.04 -1.06
C ILE A 57 3.02 -0.81 -0.35
N THR A 58 4.10 -0.13 0.01
CA THR A 58 5.16 -0.68 0.86
C THR A 58 5.22 -0.01 2.22
N THR A 59 5.67 -0.73 3.23
CA THR A 59 5.95 -0.18 4.56
C THR A 59 7.10 -0.91 5.24
N ASP A 60 7.74 -0.23 6.18
CA ASP A 60 8.58 -0.86 7.20
C ASP A 60 7.66 -1.34 8.34
N MET A 61 7.79 -2.62 8.73
CA MET A 61 6.97 -3.26 9.76
C MET A 61 7.14 -2.62 11.14
N ARG A 62 8.23 -1.87 11.37
CA ARG A 62 8.51 -1.15 12.62
C ARG A 62 7.81 0.21 12.70
N MET A 63 7.18 0.67 11.61
CA MET A 63 6.45 1.94 11.62
C MET A 63 5.09 1.81 12.30
N GLN A 64 4.65 2.88 12.98
CA GLN A 64 3.35 2.95 13.68
C GLN A 64 2.16 2.45 12.85
N LYS A 65 2.10 2.78 11.55
CA LYS A 65 0.99 2.35 10.69
C LYS A 65 0.83 0.83 10.60
N SER A 66 1.93 0.08 10.71
CA SER A 66 1.91 -1.38 10.68
C SER A 66 1.22 -1.93 11.94
N PHE A 67 1.48 -1.32 13.10
CA PHE A 67 0.79 -1.63 14.35
C PHE A 67 -0.67 -1.19 14.34
N HIS A 68 -0.96 -0.01 13.78
CA HIS A 68 -2.32 0.49 13.60
C HIS A 68 -3.16 -0.49 12.77
N LEU A 69 -2.67 -0.91 11.60
CA LEU A 69 -3.37 -1.83 10.72
C LEU A 69 -3.53 -3.24 11.30
N ALA A 70 -2.59 -3.69 12.12
CA ALA A 70 -2.71 -4.93 12.86
C ALA A 70 -3.80 -4.86 13.96
N HIS A 71 -4.00 -3.69 14.58
CA HIS A 71 -5.04 -3.47 15.58
C HIS A 71 -6.41 -3.21 14.95
N ASN A 72 -6.47 -2.38 13.92
CA ASN A 72 -7.67 -2.02 13.19
C ASN A 72 -7.33 -1.82 11.70
N PRO A 73 -7.83 -2.69 10.80
CA PRO A 73 -7.49 -2.61 9.38
C PRO A 73 -8.19 -1.46 8.66
N THR A 74 -9.15 -0.77 9.29
CA THR A 74 -9.89 0.34 8.67
C THR A 74 -8.96 1.50 8.31
N MET A 75 -9.11 1.98 7.09
CA MET A 75 -8.33 3.09 6.56
C MET A 75 -9.14 3.91 5.56
N GLU A 76 -8.67 5.13 5.29
CA GLU A 76 -9.18 5.96 4.20
C GLU A 76 -8.00 6.62 3.46
N ILE A 77 -8.08 6.66 2.14
CA ILE A 77 -7.11 7.32 1.26
C ILE A 77 -7.73 8.59 0.70
N ALA A 78 -6.93 9.66 0.64
CA ALA A 78 -7.20 10.83 -0.18
C ALA A 78 -6.08 10.96 -1.23
N TRP A 79 -6.47 10.92 -2.50
CA TRP A 79 -5.55 10.94 -3.64
C TRP A 79 -5.92 12.06 -4.60
N TRP A 80 -5.11 13.11 -4.63
CA TRP A 80 -5.28 14.26 -5.52
C TRP A 80 -4.43 14.09 -6.79
N LEU A 81 -5.05 14.30 -7.96
CA LEU A 81 -4.41 14.26 -9.27
C LEU A 81 -4.43 15.67 -9.88
N ASP A 82 -3.40 16.45 -9.57
CA ASP A 82 -3.35 17.89 -9.83
C ASP A 82 -3.57 18.28 -11.31
N PRO A 83 -2.90 17.64 -12.30
CA PRO A 83 -3.12 17.99 -13.71
C PRO A 83 -4.53 17.68 -14.23
N ALA A 84 -5.27 16.78 -13.56
CA ALA A 84 -6.60 16.36 -13.96
C ALA A 84 -7.72 17.09 -13.19
N GLY A 85 -7.39 17.82 -12.12
CA GLY A 85 -8.39 18.40 -11.22
C GLY A 85 -9.30 17.32 -10.60
N VAL A 86 -8.73 16.16 -10.25
CA VAL A 86 -9.47 14.99 -9.77
C VAL A 86 -9.04 14.60 -8.37
N GLN A 87 -10.01 14.23 -7.53
CA GLN A 87 -9.75 13.55 -6.27
C GLN A 87 -10.39 12.16 -6.26
N PHE A 88 -9.61 11.16 -5.82
CA PHE A 88 -10.16 9.90 -5.34
C PHE A 88 -10.17 9.88 -3.82
N ARG A 89 -11.29 9.45 -3.23
CA ARG A 89 -11.35 9.04 -1.82
C ARG A 89 -11.70 7.56 -1.75
N ILE A 90 -10.89 6.79 -1.03
CA ILE A 90 -10.99 5.32 -1.02
C ILE A 90 -11.08 4.85 0.41
N SER A 91 -12.20 4.26 0.79
CA SER A 91 -12.41 3.71 2.13
C SER A 91 -12.36 2.19 2.06
N GLY A 92 -11.77 1.55 3.07
CA GLY A 92 -11.74 0.10 3.14
C GLY A 92 -10.83 -0.44 4.22
N LYS A 93 -10.23 -1.60 3.95
CA LYS A 93 -9.39 -2.34 4.88
C LYS A 93 -8.00 -2.56 4.31
N ALA A 94 -6.98 -2.49 5.14
CA ALA A 94 -5.60 -2.72 4.74
C ALA A 94 -4.87 -3.70 5.68
N PHE A 95 -4.05 -4.56 5.08
CA PHE A 95 -3.38 -5.66 5.77
C PHE A 95 -1.90 -5.71 5.40
N PRO A 96 -0.96 -5.74 6.36
CA PRO A 96 0.46 -5.91 6.08
C PRO A 96 0.81 -7.35 5.64
N PHE A 97 1.67 -7.47 4.64
CA PHE A 97 2.24 -8.72 4.12
C PHE A 97 3.76 -8.71 4.35
N PRO A 98 4.22 -9.16 5.53
CA PRO A 98 5.64 -9.16 5.91
C PRO A 98 6.40 -10.36 5.30
N ASN A 99 7.68 -10.49 5.68
CA ASN A 99 8.49 -11.65 5.37
C ASN A 99 7.85 -12.96 5.86
N GLN A 100 7.54 -13.87 4.92
CA GLN A 100 6.89 -15.15 5.19
C GLN A 100 7.85 -16.28 5.62
N SER A 101 9.17 -16.05 5.62
CA SER A 101 10.15 -17.05 6.10
C SER A 101 10.11 -17.31 7.61
N THR A 102 9.30 -16.54 8.36
CA THR A 102 9.09 -16.73 9.80
C THR A 102 7.67 -17.27 10.05
N PRO A 103 7.46 -18.11 11.08
CA PRO A 103 6.11 -18.59 11.42
C PRO A 103 5.11 -17.46 11.63
N GLU A 104 5.52 -16.40 12.36
CA GLU A 104 4.69 -15.22 12.63
C GLU A 104 4.30 -14.48 11.34
N GLY A 105 5.24 -14.32 10.41
CA GLY A 105 4.98 -13.69 9.11
C GLY A 105 4.04 -14.51 8.23
N SER A 106 4.23 -15.83 8.19
CA SER A 106 3.35 -16.75 7.45
C SER A 106 1.92 -16.69 7.99
N THR A 107 1.74 -16.81 9.31
CA THR A 107 0.41 -16.74 9.95
C THR A 107 -0.28 -15.40 9.67
N ARG A 108 0.46 -14.28 9.73
CA ARG A 108 -0.11 -12.95 9.40
C ARG A 108 -0.61 -12.87 7.96
N VAL A 109 0.11 -13.46 7.00
CA VAL A 109 -0.31 -13.50 5.59
C VAL A 109 -1.54 -14.36 5.41
N GLU A 110 -1.58 -15.54 6.03
CA GLU A 110 -2.77 -16.42 5.98
C GLU A 110 -4.01 -15.74 6.57
N ASP A 111 -3.87 -15.07 7.72
CA ASP A 111 -4.98 -14.35 8.36
C ASP A 111 -5.44 -13.13 7.56
N ALA A 112 -4.53 -12.45 6.87
CA ALA A 112 -4.87 -11.37 5.94
C ALA A 112 -5.65 -11.93 4.72
N LEU A 113 -5.20 -13.04 4.14
CA LEU A 113 -5.85 -13.67 2.98
C LEU A 113 -7.26 -14.19 3.29
N ARG A 114 -7.53 -14.63 4.53
CA ARG A 114 -8.89 -15.00 4.97
C ARG A 114 -9.86 -13.81 5.00
N GLN A 115 -9.34 -12.59 5.10
CA GLN A 115 -10.13 -11.35 5.17
C GLN A 115 -10.17 -10.59 3.84
N LEU A 116 -9.14 -10.76 3.03
CA LEU A 116 -9.10 -10.23 1.68
C LEU A 116 -10.06 -10.99 0.76
N ARG A 117 -10.59 -10.27 -0.21
CA ARG A 117 -11.48 -10.79 -1.25
C ARG A 117 -10.72 -11.05 -2.55
N THR A 118 -9.50 -11.60 -2.44
CA THR A 118 -8.69 -12.01 -3.59
C THR A 118 -9.30 -13.23 -4.27
N GLN A 119 -8.98 -13.40 -5.55
CA GLN A 119 -9.45 -14.48 -6.42
C GLN A 119 -8.33 -14.89 -7.37
N GLY A 120 -8.16 -16.20 -7.59
CA GLY A 120 -7.11 -16.69 -8.48
C GLY A 120 -5.73 -16.62 -7.83
N GLU A 121 -4.71 -16.19 -8.58
CA GLU A 121 -3.31 -16.30 -8.14
C GLU A 121 -2.97 -15.44 -6.92
N ASP A 122 -3.59 -14.27 -6.76
CA ASP A 122 -3.34 -13.38 -5.62
C ASP A 122 -4.08 -13.81 -4.34
N SER A 123 -4.75 -14.97 -4.36
CA SER A 123 -5.21 -15.68 -3.16
C SER A 123 -4.15 -16.60 -2.55
N GLU A 124 -3.03 -16.84 -3.25
CA GLU A 124 -1.98 -17.74 -2.76
C GLU A 124 -0.92 -16.96 -1.95
N PRO A 125 -0.53 -17.42 -0.74
CA PRO A 125 0.53 -16.78 0.05
C PRO A 125 1.84 -16.59 -0.73
N GLY A 126 2.20 -17.59 -1.54
CA GLY A 126 3.41 -17.56 -2.37
C GLY A 126 3.38 -16.51 -3.48
N TRP A 127 2.21 -16.08 -3.94
CA TRP A 127 2.10 -14.96 -4.89
C TRP A 127 2.52 -13.65 -4.22
N TRP A 128 2.08 -13.42 -2.97
CA TRP A 128 2.42 -12.21 -2.23
C TRP A 128 3.91 -12.13 -1.87
N GLU A 129 4.58 -13.25 -1.59
CA GLU A 129 6.04 -13.22 -1.37
C GLU A 129 6.79 -12.93 -2.68
N LYS A 130 6.35 -13.51 -3.80
CA LYS A 130 6.91 -13.18 -5.13
C LYS A 130 6.73 -11.70 -5.45
N GLU A 131 5.55 -11.15 -5.20
CA GLU A 131 5.26 -9.74 -5.41
C GLU A 131 6.07 -8.84 -4.48
N ARG A 132 6.23 -9.23 -3.20
CA ARG A 132 7.10 -8.52 -2.25
C ARG A 132 8.53 -8.44 -2.79
N MET A 133 9.08 -9.57 -3.23
CA MET A 133 10.43 -9.60 -3.78
C MET A 133 10.55 -8.85 -5.11
N ARG A 134 9.54 -8.91 -5.99
CA ARG A 134 9.50 -8.11 -7.22
C ARG A 134 9.55 -6.62 -6.93
N VAL A 135 8.70 -6.14 -6.00
CA VAL A 135 8.70 -4.72 -5.58
C VAL A 135 10.02 -4.32 -4.93
N TRP A 136 10.63 -5.19 -4.10
CA TRP A 136 11.96 -4.94 -3.52
C TRP A 136 13.04 -4.74 -4.59
N LYS A 137 13.08 -5.63 -5.59
CA LYS A 137 14.12 -5.62 -6.63
C LYS A 137 13.93 -4.48 -7.62
N GLU A 138 12.71 -4.32 -8.13
CA GLU A 138 12.41 -3.46 -9.28
C GLU A 138 11.71 -2.15 -8.90
N GLY A 139 10.92 -2.16 -7.83
CA GLY A 139 10.06 -1.04 -7.44
C GLY A 139 10.71 -0.04 -6.48
N MET A 140 11.92 -0.31 -6.01
CA MET A 140 12.59 0.49 -4.99
C MET A 140 13.95 1.02 -5.45
N SER A 141 14.22 2.28 -5.12
CA SER A 141 15.56 2.84 -5.24
C SER A 141 16.48 2.27 -4.16
N GLY A 142 17.80 2.29 -4.41
CA GLY A 142 18.77 1.83 -3.42
C GLY A 142 18.74 2.66 -2.13
N HIS A 143 18.43 3.96 -2.22
CA HIS A 143 18.23 4.81 -1.05
C HIS A 143 17.02 4.37 -0.21
N LEU A 144 15.92 3.99 -0.86
CA LEU A 144 14.74 3.52 -0.15
C LEU A 144 14.98 2.14 0.46
N ARG A 145 15.67 1.22 -0.24
CA ARG A 145 16.10 -0.08 0.33
C ARG A 145 16.94 0.10 1.58
N ALA A 146 17.92 1.01 1.54
CA ALA A 146 18.76 1.32 2.69
C ALA A 146 17.97 1.77 3.92
N SER A 147 16.85 2.49 3.74
CA SER A 147 16.02 2.96 4.86
C SER A 147 15.48 1.83 5.74
N PHE A 148 15.30 0.61 5.20
CA PHE A 148 14.85 -0.56 5.96
C PHE A 148 15.95 -1.19 6.82
N ALA A 149 17.24 -0.92 6.54
CA ALA A 149 18.37 -1.36 7.36
C ALA A 149 18.77 -0.33 8.43
N ARG A 150 18.19 0.87 8.40
CA ARG A 150 18.44 1.92 9.40
C ARG A 150 17.76 1.61 10.74
N PRO A 151 18.10 2.35 11.82
CA PRO A 151 17.36 2.28 13.07
C PRO A 151 15.83 2.48 12.87
N PRO A 152 14.99 1.95 13.77
CA PRO A 152 13.54 2.01 13.64
C PRO A 152 13.03 3.43 13.36
N PRO A 153 12.17 3.64 12.35
CA PRO A 153 11.66 4.98 12.04
C PRO A 153 10.88 5.56 13.22
N GLY A 154 11.20 6.80 13.61
CA GLY A 154 10.57 7.51 14.72
C GLY A 154 11.22 7.28 16.08
N LYS A 155 12.28 6.46 16.18
CA LYS A 155 13.08 6.36 17.41
C LYS A 155 13.89 7.66 17.63
N PRO A 156 14.07 8.16 18.86
CA PRO A 156 14.91 9.31 19.15
C PRO A 156 16.37 9.11 18.70
N LEU A 157 17.01 10.19 18.24
CA LEU A 157 18.37 10.14 17.66
C LEU A 157 19.46 9.83 18.71
N ASP A 158 19.24 10.23 19.95
CA ASP A 158 20.11 9.94 21.10
C ASP A 158 20.02 8.48 21.59
N GLU A 159 19.07 7.69 21.05
CA GLU A 159 18.88 6.28 21.37
C GLU A 159 19.33 5.32 20.25
N VAL A 160 20.01 5.83 19.23
CA VAL A 160 20.43 5.05 18.04
C VAL A 160 21.89 5.34 17.71
N SER A 161 22.48 4.52 16.84
CA SER A 161 23.83 4.77 16.34
C SER A 161 23.89 6.07 15.55
N GLU A 162 25.07 6.68 15.49
CA GLU A 162 25.30 7.95 14.78
C GLU A 162 24.83 7.88 13.31
N PRO A 163 24.10 8.90 12.80
CA PRO A 163 23.56 8.90 11.45
C PRO A 163 24.57 8.65 10.33
N ASP A 164 25.81 9.10 10.52
CA ASP A 164 26.90 8.94 9.54
C ASP A 164 27.33 7.48 9.36
N THR A 165 26.95 6.60 10.27
CA THR A 165 27.21 5.15 10.19
C THR A 165 26.12 4.38 9.45
N TRP A 166 25.01 5.03 9.11
CA TRP A 166 23.85 4.36 8.52
C TRP A 166 24.04 4.10 7.02
N PRO A 167 23.49 2.99 6.49
CA PRO A 167 23.52 2.76 5.06
C PRO A 167 22.75 3.86 4.32
N THR A 168 23.41 4.49 3.36
CA THR A 168 22.82 5.52 2.50
C THR A 168 22.16 4.91 1.27
N ARG A 169 22.65 3.76 0.81
CA ARG A 169 22.19 3.00 -0.33
C ARG A 169 22.39 1.50 -0.09
N LEU A 170 21.46 0.68 -0.56
CA LEU A 170 21.59 -0.78 -0.67
C LEU A 170 21.13 -1.22 -2.05
N ASP A 171 21.89 -2.08 -2.69
CA ASP A 171 21.41 -2.75 -3.90
C ASP A 171 20.36 -3.82 -3.56
N ALA A 172 19.70 -4.36 -4.58
CA ALA A 172 18.62 -5.33 -4.35
C ALA A 172 19.16 -6.65 -3.81
N GLU A 173 20.34 -7.03 -4.28
CA GLU A 173 21.08 -8.26 -4.05
C GLU A 173 22.57 -7.91 -4.12
N SER A 174 23.42 -8.65 -3.40
CA SER A 174 24.87 -8.46 -3.40
C SER A 174 25.56 -9.77 -3.06
N ASP A 175 26.73 -10.00 -3.66
CA ASP A 175 27.62 -11.11 -3.32
C ASP A 175 28.58 -10.77 -2.18
N ASP A 176 28.68 -9.49 -1.80
CA ASP A 176 29.46 -9.06 -0.64
C ASP A 176 28.79 -9.56 0.66
N PRO A 177 29.50 -10.28 1.54
CA PRO A 177 28.90 -10.85 2.76
C PRO A 177 28.29 -9.81 3.72
N GLU A 178 28.89 -8.62 3.83
CA GLU A 178 28.41 -7.59 4.76
C GLU A 178 27.20 -6.86 4.17
N GLU A 179 27.22 -6.52 2.88
CA GLU A 179 26.06 -5.94 2.21
C GLU A 179 24.89 -6.94 2.18
N LYS A 180 25.16 -8.23 1.94
CA LYS A 180 24.14 -9.29 2.00
C LYS A 180 23.46 -9.34 3.37
N LYS A 181 24.23 -9.24 4.46
CA LYS A 181 23.68 -9.19 5.82
C LYS A 181 22.80 -7.94 6.04
N GLN A 182 23.19 -6.79 5.47
CA GLN A 182 22.37 -5.57 5.52
C GLN A 182 21.08 -5.71 4.71
N ILE A 183 21.13 -6.31 3.52
CA ILE A 183 19.97 -6.61 2.68
C ILE A 183 19.02 -7.58 3.40
N GLU A 184 19.54 -8.65 4.00
CA GLU A 184 18.76 -9.60 4.79
C GLU A 184 18.09 -8.92 6.00
N SER A 185 18.80 -8.03 6.68
CA SER A 185 18.23 -7.22 7.77
C SER A 185 17.11 -6.30 7.28
N ALA A 186 17.31 -5.61 6.16
CA ALA A 186 16.31 -4.75 5.54
C ALA A 186 15.05 -5.54 5.12
N LEU A 187 15.23 -6.70 4.50
CA LEU A 187 14.14 -7.56 4.04
C LEU A 187 13.26 -8.09 5.19
N LYS A 188 13.79 -8.23 6.41
CA LYS A 188 12.99 -8.56 7.60
C LYS A 188 11.99 -7.45 7.94
N ASN A 189 12.37 -6.20 7.69
CA ASN A 189 11.53 -5.03 7.98
C ASN A 189 10.61 -4.67 6.80
N PHE A 190 10.98 -5.05 5.58
CA PHE A 190 10.24 -4.75 4.37
C PHE A 190 8.95 -5.58 4.22
N ALA A 191 7.82 -4.88 4.07
CA ALA A 191 6.51 -5.48 3.83
C ALA A 191 5.74 -4.77 2.72
N LEU A 192 4.85 -5.52 2.08
CA LEU A 192 3.74 -4.93 1.33
C LEU A 192 2.59 -4.59 2.28
N VAL A 193 1.70 -3.71 1.86
CA VAL A 193 0.38 -3.56 2.47
C VAL A 193 -0.64 -3.68 1.36
N ALA A 194 -1.53 -4.65 1.51
CA ALA A 194 -2.66 -4.90 0.63
C ALA A 194 -3.85 -4.05 1.09
N ILE A 195 -4.46 -3.31 0.17
CA ILE A 195 -5.56 -2.39 0.42
C ILE A 195 -6.79 -2.87 -0.37
N GLN A 196 -7.76 -3.37 0.38
CA GLN A 196 -9.06 -3.77 -0.12
C GLN A 196 -10.03 -2.58 -0.12
N VAL A 197 -10.67 -2.33 -1.26
CA VAL A 197 -11.63 -1.24 -1.45
C VAL A 197 -13.03 -1.69 -1.05
N ASP A 198 -13.66 -0.97 -0.12
CA ASP A 198 -15.07 -1.14 0.26
C ASP A 198 -15.94 0.01 -0.30
N ALA A 199 -15.38 1.22 -0.40
CA ALA A 199 -16.01 2.36 -1.06
C ALA A 199 -14.99 3.19 -1.84
N PHE A 200 -15.43 3.78 -2.94
CA PHE A 200 -14.61 4.62 -3.81
C PHE A 200 -15.41 5.85 -4.24
N GLU A 201 -14.86 7.03 -4.04
CA GLU A 201 -15.44 8.30 -4.45
C GLU A 201 -14.52 8.98 -5.47
N TYR A 202 -15.13 9.50 -6.52
CA TYR A 202 -14.47 10.15 -7.64
C TYR A 202 -15.07 11.54 -7.83
N LEU A 203 -14.26 12.56 -7.55
CA LEU A 203 -14.60 13.97 -7.68
C LEU A 203 -13.84 14.56 -8.87
N GLU A 204 -14.58 15.12 -9.83
CA GLU A 204 -14.08 15.78 -11.04
C GLU A 204 -14.34 17.29 -10.94
N LEU A 205 -13.28 18.07 -10.64
CA LEU A 205 -13.34 19.53 -10.50
C LEU A 205 -12.97 20.29 -11.77
N ALA A 206 -12.40 19.62 -12.76
CA ALA A 206 -12.09 20.22 -14.07
C ALA A 206 -13.31 20.28 -15.02
N GLU A 207 -14.39 19.56 -14.70
CA GLU A 207 -15.63 19.52 -15.48
C GLU A 207 -16.56 20.69 -15.10
N THR A 208 -17.42 21.16 -16.02
CA THR A 208 -18.44 22.19 -15.72
C THR A 208 -19.83 21.71 -16.15
N PRO A 209 -20.79 21.54 -15.21
CA PRO A 209 -20.59 21.61 -13.75
C PRO A 209 -19.68 20.47 -13.25
N ASN A 210 -19.05 20.69 -12.09
CA ASN A 210 -18.26 19.67 -11.41
C ASN A 210 -19.10 18.38 -11.22
N ARG A 211 -18.44 17.23 -11.10
CA ARG A 211 -19.12 15.93 -10.96
C ARG A 211 -18.57 15.17 -9.77
N ARG A 212 -19.44 14.40 -9.12
CA ARG A 212 -19.06 13.49 -8.03
C ARG A 212 -19.84 12.19 -8.13
N THR A 213 -19.09 11.09 -8.15
CA THR A 213 -19.64 9.73 -8.20
C THR A 213 -19.09 8.92 -7.03
N GLN A 214 -19.97 8.20 -6.35
CA GLN A 214 -19.64 7.31 -5.25
C GLN A 214 -20.02 5.88 -5.64
N TRP A 215 -19.11 4.94 -5.36
CA TRP A 215 -19.36 3.51 -5.46
C TRP A 215 -19.18 2.87 -4.08
N ILE A 216 -20.19 2.13 -3.63
CA ILE A 216 -20.16 1.39 -2.36
C ILE A 216 -20.39 -0.08 -2.67
N ARG A 217 -19.48 -0.93 -2.19
CA ARG A 217 -19.62 -2.38 -2.35
C ARG A 217 -20.69 -2.90 -1.40
N GLN A 218 -21.61 -3.70 -1.93
CA GLN A 218 -22.66 -4.35 -1.17
C GLN A 218 -22.21 -5.72 -0.65
N ASP A 219 -22.97 -6.31 0.27
CA ASP A 219 -22.65 -7.61 0.88
C ASP A 219 -22.64 -8.75 -0.16
N ASP A 220 -23.52 -8.69 -1.18
CA ASP A 220 -23.58 -9.64 -2.29
C ASP A 220 -22.41 -9.50 -3.29
N GLY A 221 -21.58 -8.47 -3.12
CA GLY A 221 -20.44 -8.15 -3.96
C GLY A 221 -20.70 -7.32 -5.20
N SER A 222 -21.94 -6.91 -5.42
CA SER A 222 -22.27 -5.85 -6.36
C SER A 222 -21.74 -4.49 -5.87
N TRP A 223 -21.70 -3.51 -6.77
CA TRP A 223 -21.35 -2.13 -6.46
C TRP A 223 -22.55 -1.23 -6.73
N GLU A 224 -23.01 -0.52 -5.72
CA GLU A 224 -24.00 0.53 -5.88
C GLU A 224 -23.30 1.81 -6.35
N GLU A 225 -23.73 2.36 -7.48
CA GLU A 225 -23.28 3.67 -7.97
C GLU A 225 -24.28 4.76 -7.57
N ARG A 226 -23.76 5.88 -7.08
CA ARG A 226 -24.54 7.09 -6.83
C ARG A 226 -23.82 8.33 -7.34
N LYS A 227 -24.48 9.09 -8.21
CA LYS A 227 -24.06 10.45 -8.58
C LYS A 227 -24.62 11.41 -7.54
N VAL A 228 -23.76 12.22 -6.95
CA VAL A 228 -24.09 13.15 -5.87
C VAL A 228 -23.67 14.56 -6.24
N ALA A 229 -24.19 15.56 -5.53
CA ALA A 229 -23.73 16.93 -5.68
C ALA A 229 -22.21 17.00 -5.34
N PRO A 230 -21.41 17.78 -6.09
CA PRO A 230 -19.98 17.96 -5.85
C PRO A 230 -19.66 18.39 -4.41
#